data_AF-A0A7W7M2S4-F1
#
_entry.id   AF-A0A7W7M2S4-F1
#
_cell.length_a   1.000
_cell.length_b   1.000
_cell.length_c   1.000
_cell.angle_alpha   90.00
_cell.angle_beta   90.00
_cell.angle_gamma   90.00
#
_symmetry.space_group_name_H-M   'P 1'
#
loop_
_entity.id
_entity.type
_entity.pdbx_description
1 polymer ?
#
loop_
_entity_poly.entity_id
_entity_poly.type
_entity_poly.pdbx_seq_one_letter_code
_entity_poly.pdbx_strand_id
1 'polypeptide(L)'
;MGLLSRVGSAARSRLGTGSFDPPALLARVREDIAAVRSHDPAARGDLEVALVYSGLHAVWAHRIAHRMWQHDRLRTPARLLSQVSRSLTGIEIHPGARIGRRFFIDHGMGVVIGETAEVGNDVMLYHGVTLGGRSLAKVKRHPTLHDGVVVGAGAKILGPVEVGAGSAVGANAVVVKDTPADAIATGIPATYRLRSCEKEKAPLVDPAEYVDPAMYI
;
A
#
# COMPACT_ATOMS: atom_id res chain seq x y z
N MET A 1 -44.41 -8.60 -24.58
CA MET A 1 -43.74 -9.70 -25.30
C MET A 1 -42.44 -9.12 -25.84
N GLY A 2 -41.32 -9.22 -25.13
CA GLY A 2 -40.28 -10.24 -25.36
C GLY A 2 -39.59 -9.95 -26.70
N LEU A 3 -38.30 -9.58 -26.81
CA LEU A 3 -37.18 -10.49 -26.57
C LEU A 3 -35.82 -9.74 -26.75
N LEU A 4 -34.88 -9.94 -25.80
CA LEU A 4 -33.40 -10.01 -25.88
C LEU A 4 -32.61 -8.88 -26.61
N SER A 5 -31.73 -8.07 -25.99
CA SER A 5 -30.48 -8.32 -25.21
C SER A 5 -29.24 -8.73 -26.02
N ARG A 6 -28.10 -8.05 -25.70
CA ARG A 6 -26.67 -8.28 -26.06
C ARG A 6 -26.25 -7.55 -27.35
N VAL A 7 -25.13 -6.84 -27.44
CA VAL A 7 -23.75 -7.15 -27.03
C VAL A 7 -22.95 -5.84 -26.83
N GLY A 8 -22.05 -5.80 -25.84
CA GLY A 8 -21.10 -4.70 -25.63
C GLY A 8 -20.08 -5.03 -24.54
N SER A 9 -19.15 -5.90 -24.91
CA SER A 9 -18.12 -6.55 -24.10
C SER A 9 -17.38 -5.66 -23.08
N ALA A 10 -17.51 -5.99 -21.79
CA ALA A 10 -16.65 -5.48 -20.73
C ALA A 10 -15.26 -6.12 -20.83
N ALA A 11 -14.22 -5.29 -20.96
CA ALA A 11 -12.83 -5.69 -20.88
C ALA A 11 -12.54 -6.34 -19.51
N ARG A 12 -12.34 -7.65 -19.51
CA ARG A 12 -11.82 -8.39 -18.35
C ARG A 12 -10.34 -8.07 -18.22
N SER A 13 -9.96 -7.40 -17.13
CA SER A 13 -8.57 -7.32 -16.71
C SER A 13 -8.07 -8.73 -16.38
N ARG A 14 -7.08 -9.18 -17.14
CA ARG A 14 -6.42 -10.48 -16.93
C ARG A 14 -5.40 -10.30 -15.81
N LEU A 15 -5.81 -10.53 -14.57
CA LEU A 15 -4.87 -10.91 -13.52
C LEU A 15 -4.41 -12.33 -13.81
N GLY A 16 -3.09 -12.53 -13.88
CA GLY A 16 -2.45 -13.79 -14.23
C GLY A 16 -2.86 -14.94 -13.32
N THR A 17 -3.01 -16.12 -13.91
CA THR A 17 -3.28 -17.40 -13.26
C THR A 17 -2.02 -17.92 -12.57
N GLY A 18 -1.65 -17.32 -11.44
CA GLY A 18 -0.76 -17.94 -10.45
C GLY A 18 -1.58 -18.79 -9.49
N SER A 19 -1.11 -20.00 -9.17
CA SER A 19 -1.73 -20.93 -8.23
C SER A 19 -2.08 -20.26 -6.88
N PHE A 20 -3.35 -20.35 -6.47
CA PHE A 20 -3.93 -19.70 -5.28
C PHE A 20 -3.73 -20.51 -4.00
N ASP A 21 -2.56 -21.07 -3.76
CA ASP A 21 -2.22 -21.55 -2.42
C ASP A 21 -1.57 -20.39 -1.66
N PRO A 22 -2.29 -19.71 -0.74
CA PRO A 22 -1.65 -18.73 0.10
C PRO A 22 -0.52 -19.43 0.86
N PRO A 23 0.70 -18.86 0.92
CA PRO A 23 1.78 -19.46 1.67
C PRO A 23 1.32 -19.72 3.09
N ALA A 24 1.81 -20.81 3.68
CA ALA A 24 1.66 -21.06 5.11
C ALA A 24 1.99 -19.77 5.88
N LEU A 25 1.27 -19.50 6.98
CA LEU A 25 1.43 -18.26 7.76
C LEU A 25 2.91 -17.95 8.07
N LEU A 26 3.69 -18.97 8.40
CA LEU A 26 5.13 -18.90 8.66
C LEU A 26 5.94 -18.43 7.44
N ALA A 27 5.61 -18.90 6.24
CA ALA A 27 6.28 -18.47 5.01
C ALA A 27 6.01 -16.99 4.72
N ARG A 28 4.78 -16.49 4.96
CA ARG A 28 4.49 -15.05 4.86
C ARG A 28 5.24 -14.22 5.89
N VAL A 29 5.28 -14.67 7.16
CA VAL A 29 6.02 -13.95 8.21
C VAL A 29 7.49 -13.83 7.84
N ARG A 30 8.09 -14.91 7.32
CA ARG A 30 9.47 -14.91 6.83
C ARG A 30 9.68 -13.94 5.67
N GLU A 31 8.76 -13.90 4.71
CA GLU A 31 8.81 -12.95 3.59
C GLU A 31 8.69 -11.49 4.05
N ASP A 32 7.78 -11.20 4.99
CA ASP A 32 7.60 -9.85 5.52
C ASP A 32 8.87 -9.41 6.30
N ILE A 33 9.48 -10.28 7.11
CA ILE A 33 10.76 -10.01 7.80
C ILE A 33 11.91 -9.81 6.79
N ALA A 34 11.99 -10.66 5.77
CA ALA A 34 13.00 -10.55 4.73
C ALA A 34 12.87 -9.24 3.94
N ALA A 35 11.64 -8.78 3.68
CA ALA A 35 11.38 -7.48 3.10
C ALA A 35 11.92 -6.37 4.00
N VAL A 36 11.61 -6.34 5.29
CA VAL A 36 12.18 -5.31 6.19
C VAL A 36 13.71 -5.27 6.12
N ARG A 37 14.37 -6.44 6.17
CA ARG A 37 15.83 -6.52 6.13
C ARG A 37 16.46 -6.00 4.84
N SER A 38 15.78 -6.15 3.71
CA SER A 38 16.32 -5.65 2.44
C SER A 38 16.11 -4.15 2.24
N HIS A 39 15.27 -3.51 3.06
CA HIS A 39 14.90 -2.10 2.90
C HIS A 39 15.37 -1.20 4.04
N ASP A 40 15.63 -1.74 5.23
CA ASP A 40 16.08 -0.97 6.39
C ASP A 40 17.49 -1.37 6.81
N PRO A 41 18.52 -0.52 6.56
CA PRO A 41 19.89 -0.74 7.00
C PRO A 41 20.03 -0.87 8.53
N ALA A 42 19.06 -0.40 9.32
CA ALA A 42 19.06 -0.50 10.77
C ALA A 42 18.61 -1.88 11.28
N ALA A 43 18.08 -2.76 10.42
CA ALA A 43 17.61 -4.08 10.80
C ALA A 43 18.78 -5.05 11.11
N ARG A 44 19.10 -5.26 12.40
CA ARG A 44 20.26 -6.05 12.84
C ARG A 44 19.99 -7.56 13.02
N GLY A 45 18.72 -8.00 13.02
CA GLY A 45 18.36 -9.43 13.08
C GLY A 45 16.86 -9.72 13.04
N ASP A 46 16.48 -10.93 12.61
CA ASP A 46 15.08 -11.33 12.37
C ASP A 46 14.19 -11.23 13.63
N LEU A 47 14.72 -11.59 14.80
CA LEU A 47 13.99 -11.53 16.06
C LEU A 47 13.75 -10.08 16.50
N GLU A 48 14.76 -9.23 16.39
CA GLU A 48 14.61 -7.79 16.68
C GLU A 48 13.59 -7.18 15.74
N VAL A 49 13.72 -7.43 14.43
CA VAL A 49 12.79 -6.96 13.40
C VAL A 49 11.35 -7.36 13.73
N ALA A 50 11.12 -8.65 14.05
CA ALA A 50 9.80 -9.14 14.40
C ALA A 50 9.25 -8.52 15.69
N LEU A 51 10.10 -8.15 16.65
CA LEU A 51 9.69 -7.64 17.96
C LEU A 51 9.48 -6.13 17.99
N VAL A 52 10.23 -5.34 17.21
CA VAL A 52 10.24 -3.87 17.37
C VAL A 52 9.60 -3.11 16.20
N TYR A 53 9.37 -3.75 15.04
CA TYR A 53 8.83 -3.05 13.88
C TYR A 53 7.29 -2.96 13.95
N SER A 54 6.81 -1.79 14.38
CA SER A 54 5.38 -1.47 14.44
C SER A 54 4.66 -1.63 13.10
N GLY A 55 5.36 -1.38 11.98
CA GLY A 55 4.89 -1.65 10.63
C GLY A 55 4.49 -3.11 10.40
N LEU A 56 5.36 -4.05 10.79
CA LEU A 56 5.06 -5.48 10.70
C LEU A 56 3.86 -5.87 11.58
N HIS A 57 3.82 -5.37 12.82
CA HIS A 57 2.71 -5.65 13.74
C HIS A 57 1.38 -5.18 13.18
N ALA A 58 1.33 -3.97 12.61
CA ALA A 58 0.13 -3.42 12.00
C ALA A 58 -0.31 -4.25 10.78
N VAL A 59 0.63 -4.66 9.91
CA VAL A 59 0.33 -5.50 8.75
C VAL A 59 -0.19 -6.88 9.18
N TRP A 60 0.42 -7.52 10.17
CA TRP A 60 -0.04 -8.83 10.66
C TRP A 60 -1.41 -8.75 11.33
N ALA A 61 -1.64 -7.74 12.18
CA ALA A 61 -2.95 -7.48 12.78
C ALA A 61 -4.01 -7.20 11.72
N HIS A 62 -3.68 -6.40 10.70
CA HIS A 62 -4.57 -6.16 9.55
C HIS A 62 -4.89 -7.46 8.82
N ARG A 63 -3.92 -8.35 8.56
CA ARG A 63 -4.20 -9.61 7.86
C ARG A 63 -5.20 -10.49 8.62
N ILE A 64 -5.16 -10.48 9.96
CA ILE A 64 -6.16 -11.16 10.80
C ILE A 64 -7.51 -10.43 10.71
N ALA A 65 -7.52 -9.11 10.91
CA ALA A 65 -8.74 -8.30 10.84
C ALA A 65 -9.43 -8.38 9.47
N HIS A 66 -8.66 -8.43 8.38
CA HIS A 66 -9.16 -8.56 7.02
C HIS A 66 -9.85 -9.89 6.79
N ARG A 67 -9.28 -11.00 7.29
CA ARG A 67 -9.93 -12.31 7.26
C ARG A 67 -11.24 -12.31 8.03
N MET A 68 -11.27 -11.70 9.22
CA MET A 68 -12.49 -11.51 9.99
C MET A 68 -13.52 -10.67 9.22
N TRP A 69 -13.08 -9.60 8.55
CA TRP A 69 -13.94 -8.69 7.78
C TRP A 69 -14.68 -9.36 6.62
N GLN A 70 -14.13 -10.46 6.07
CA GLN A 70 -14.79 -11.26 5.03
C GLN A 70 -16.03 -12.03 5.54
N HIS A 71 -16.26 -12.06 6.85
CA HIS A 71 -17.43 -12.68 7.45
C HIS A 71 -18.32 -11.62 8.12
N ASP A 72 -19.58 -11.51 7.68
CA ASP A 72 -20.50 -10.46 8.15
C ASP A 72 -20.61 -10.38 9.69
N ARG A 73 -20.64 -11.54 10.36
CA ARG A 73 -20.73 -11.65 11.82
C ARG A 73 -19.49 -11.14 12.57
N LEU A 74 -18.34 -11.05 11.89
CA LEU A 74 -17.06 -10.69 12.48
C LEU A 74 -16.60 -9.27 12.11
N ARG A 75 -17.40 -8.50 11.36
CA ARG A 75 -17.04 -7.14 10.94
C ARG A 75 -16.81 -6.18 12.12
N THR A 76 -17.68 -6.20 13.13
CA THR A 76 -17.51 -5.36 14.32
C THR A 76 -16.24 -5.75 15.10
N PRO A 77 -16.01 -7.03 15.44
CA PRO A 77 -14.74 -7.48 16.01
C PRO A 77 -13.50 -7.08 15.18
N ALA A 78 -13.57 -7.17 13.85
CA ALA A 78 -12.48 -6.77 12.97
C ALA A 78 -12.16 -5.28 13.08
N ARG A 79 -13.18 -4.42 13.21
CA ARG A 79 -12.99 -2.97 13.44
C ARG A 79 -12.37 -2.71 14.79
N LEU A 80 -12.82 -3.38 15.85
CA LEU A 80 -12.22 -3.25 17.18
C LEU A 80 -10.75 -3.66 17.16
N LEU A 81 -10.40 -4.78 16.52
CA LEU A 81 -9.02 -5.21 16.35
C LEU A 81 -8.19 -4.16 15.58
N SER A 82 -8.73 -3.56 14.52
CA SER A 82 -8.03 -2.49 13.80
C SER A 82 -7.79 -1.25 14.68
N GLN A 83 -8.72 -0.90 15.57
CA GLN A 83 -8.52 0.22 16.50
C GLN A 83 -7.49 -0.09 17.58
N VAL A 84 -7.47 -1.32 18.12
CA VAL A 84 -6.42 -1.75 19.07
C VAL A 84 -5.06 -1.71 18.40
N SER A 85 -4.93 -2.26 17.19
CA SER A 85 -3.70 -2.18 16.40
C SER A 85 -3.24 -0.74 16.20
N ARG A 86 -4.16 0.16 15.81
CA ARG A 86 -3.89 1.59 15.66
C ARG A 86 -3.37 2.22 16.96
N SER A 87 -4.00 1.93 18.09
CA SER A 87 -3.57 2.49 19.38
C SER A 87 -2.18 2.02 19.81
N LEU A 88 -1.81 0.78 19.47
CA LEU A 88 -0.50 0.21 19.83
C LEU A 88 0.62 0.62 18.85
N THR A 89 0.30 0.78 17.57
CA THR A 89 1.31 0.97 16.51
C THR A 89 1.37 2.38 15.93
N GLY A 90 0.31 3.18 16.14
CA GLY A 90 0.13 4.48 15.46
C GLY A 90 -0.27 4.37 13.98
N ILE A 91 -0.48 3.15 13.46
CA ILE A 91 -0.82 2.87 12.06
C ILE A 91 -2.28 2.45 11.95
N GLU A 92 -3.06 3.16 11.14
CA GLU A 92 -4.46 2.83 10.89
C GLU A 92 -4.63 2.13 9.55
N ILE A 93 -5.06 0.87 9.58
CA ILE A 93 -5.40 0.10 8.38
C ILE A 93 -6.83 -0.41 8.51
N HIS A 94 -7.73 0.07 7.65
CA HIS A 94 -9.10 -0.41 7.65
C HIS A 94 -9.15 -1.91 7.29
N PRO A 95 -9.94 -2.76 7.98
CA PRO A 95 -10.01 -4.19 7.68
C PRO A 95 -10.45 -4.51 6.24
N GLY A 96 -11.22 -3.62 5.61
CA GLY A 96 -11.64 -3.74 4.21
C GLY A 96 -10.54 -3.50 3.16
N ALA A 97 -9.43 -2.86 3.53
CA ALA A 97 -8.33 -2.60 2.60
C ALA A 97 -7.74 -3.92 2.10
N ARG A 98 -7.25 -3.94 0.86
CA ARG A 98 -6.63 -5.12 0.25
C ARG A 98 -5.14 -4.87 0.13
N ILE A 99 -4.33 -5.68 0.82
CA ILE A 99 -2.88 -5.52 0.90
C ILE A 99 -2.18 -6.77 0.38
N GLY A 100 -1.29 -6.57 -0.59
CA GLY A 100 -0.44 -7.59 -1.19
C GLY A 100 0.62 -8.16 -0.25
N ARG A 101 1.65 -8.75 -0.86
CA ARG A 101 2.78 -9.40 -0.18
C ARG A 101 3.93 -8.43 -0.02
N ARG A 102 4.77 -8.66 1.01
CA ARG A 102 5.99 -7.87 1.25
C ARG A 102 5.69 -6.37 1.29
N PHE A 103 4.54 -6.04 1.85
CA PHE A 103 4.12 -4.67 2.07
C PHE A 103 4.89 -4.14 3.28
N PHE A 104 5.67 -3.10 3.07
CA PHE A 104 6.54 -2.53 4.09
C PHE A 104 6.02 -1.15 4.52
N ILE A 105 5.94 -0.94 5.83
CA ILE A 105 5.64 0.36 6.41
C ILE A 105 6.82 0.74 7.29
N ASP A 106 7.59 1.71 6.82
CA ASP A 106 8.74 2.21 7.54
C ASP A 106 8.38 3.43 8.41
N HIS A 107 8.88 3.42 9.65
CA HIS A 107 8.59 4.43 10.66
C HIS A 107 7.10 4.74 10.89
N GLY A 108 6.19 3.80 10.59
CA GLY A 108 4.78 4.02 10.19
C GLY A 108 3.81 4.88 11.01
N MET A 109 4.23 5.56 12.08
CA MET A 109 3.42 6.51 12.83
C MET A 109 2.62 7.45 11.90
N GLY A 110 1.32 7.52 12.11
CA GLY A 110 0.42 8.41 11.35
C GLY A 110 0.07 7.91 9.94
N VAL A 111 0.45 6.68 9.56
CA VAL A 111 -0.03 6.06 8.33
C VAL A 111 -1.52 5.75 8.44
N VAL A 112 -2.29 6.11 7.41
CA VAL A 112 -3.75 5.88 7.34
C VAL A 112 -4.11 5.25 6.00
N ILE A 113 -4.68 4.04 6.03
CA ILE A 113 -5.11 3.28 4.85
C ILE A 113 -6.61 3.02 4.93
N GLY A 114 -7.37 3.64 4.03
CA GLY A 114 -8.82 3.59 4.05
C GLY A 114 -9.44 2.31 3.48
N GLU A 115 -10.75 2.17 3.71
CA GLU A 115 -11.52 0.93 3.50
C GLU A 115 -11.39 0.29 2.11
N THR A 116 -11.40 1.10 1.05
CA THR A 116 -11.41 0.59 -0.33
C THR A 116 -10.05 0.73 -1.00
N ALA A 117 -8.99 0.94 -0.21
CA ALA A 117 -7.64 1.02 -0.72
C ALA A 117 -7.18 -0.37 -1.21
N GLU A 118 -6.47 -0.38 -2.32
CA GLU A 118 -5.82 -1.58 -2.85
C GLU A 118 -4.33 -1.31 -2.96
N VAL A 119 -3.52 -2.19 -2.38
CA VAL A 119 -2.07 -2.06 -2.32
C VAL A 119 -1.47 -3.34 -2.88
N GLY A 120 -0.64 -3.20 -3.92
CA GLY A 120 0.06 -4.28 -4.60
C GLY A 120 1.12 -4.97 -3.74
N ASN A 121 1.93 -5.79 -4.39
CA ASN A 121 3.10 -6.42 -3.79
C ASN A 121 4.28 -5.46 -3.76
N ASP A 122 5.20 -5.65 -2.82
CA ASP A 122 6.47 -4.89 -2.75
C ASP A 122 6.27 -3.37 -2.65
N VAL A 123 5.12 -2.94 -2.13
CA VAL A 123 4.85 -1.52 -1.87
C VAL A 123 5.49 -1.13 -0.54
N MET A 124 6.10 0.06 -0.52
CA MET A 124 6.68 0.66 0.68
C MET A 124 6.02 2.00 0.97
N LEU A 125 5.55 2.20 2.21
CA LEU A 125 5.11 3.50 2.70
C LEU A 125 6.00 3.96 3.84
N TYR A 126 6.37 5.23 3.84
CA TYR A 126 6.92 5.89 5.02
C TYR A 126 5.81 6.41 5.96
N HIS A 127 6.22 6.91 7.12
CA HIS A 127 5.36 7.51 8.12
C HIS A 127 4.49 8.66 7.59
N GLY A 128 3.36 8.93 8.24
CA GLY A 128 2.47 10.05 7.90
C GLY A 128 1.75 9.95 6.54
N VAL A 129 1.92 8.86 5.80
CA VAL A 129 1.26 8.63 4.51
C VAL A 129 -0.25 8.41 4.68
N THR A 130 -1.07 8.98 3.80
CA THR A 130 -2.53 8.75 3.79
C THR A 130 -3.01 8.25 2.44
N LEU A 131 -3.65 7.09 2.42
CA LEU A 131 -4.43 6.55 1.30
C LEU A 131 -5.92 6.83 1.58
N GLY A 132 -6.34 8.05 1.21
CA GLY A 132 -7.58 8.68 1.69
C GLY A 132 -8.70 8.75 0.65
N GLY A 133 -9.93 8.93 1.13
CA GLY A 133 -11.11 9.12 0.30
C GLY A 133 -11.32 10.58 -0.11
N ARG A 134 -11.96 10.82 -1.28
CA ARG A 134 -12.46 12.15 -1.68
C ARG A 134 -13.99 12.30 -1.62
N SER A 135 -14.72 11.22 -1.33
CA SER A 135 -16.18 11.19 -1.35
C SER A 135 -16.73 10.47 -0.12
N LEU A 136 -17.94 10.86 0.32
CA LEU A 136 -18.69 10.19 1.38
C LEU A 136 -19.52 9.02 0.86
N ALA A 137 -19.61 8.84 -0.46
CA ALA A 137 -20.35 7.74 -1.05
C ALA A 137 -19.71 6.38 -0.72
N LYS A 138 -20.54 5.36 -0.48
CA LYS A 138 -20.11 3.98 -0.21
C LYS A 138 -19.71 3.25 -1.50
N VAL A 139 -18.68 3.75 -2.17
CA VAL A 139 -18.10 3.21 -3.41
C VAL A 139 -16.56 3.11 -3.28
N LYS A 140 -15.89 2.57 -4.30
CA LYS A 140 -14.43 2.68 -4.44
C LYS A 140 -14.06 4.16 -4.44
N ARG A 141 -13.30 4.57 -3.42
CA ARG A 141 -13.02 5.98 -3.12
C ARG A 141 -11.61 6.24 -2.61
N HIS A 142 -10.87 5.19 -2.30
CA HIS A 142 -9.47 5.27 -1.86
C HIS A 142 -8.55 4.80 -3.00
N PRO A 143 -7.25 5.10 -2.94
CA PRO A 143 -6.31 4.82 -4.02
C PRO A 143 -6.12 3.34 -4.32
N THR A 144 -5.54 3.07 -5.50
CA THR A 144 -4.92 1.79 -5.85
C THR A 144 -3.43 2.04 -6.11
N LEU A 145 -2.56 1.40 -5.34
CA LEU A 145 -1.12 1.40 -5.57
C LEU A 145 -0.74 0.06 -6.19
N HIS A 146 -0.13 0.10 -7.38
CA HIS A 146 0.34 -1.09 -8.07
C HIS A 146 1.67 -1.60 -7.48
N ASP A 147 2.17 -2.72 -7.99
CA ASP A 147 3.33 -3.41 -7.43
C ASP A 147 4.60 -2.53 -7.45
N GLY A 148 5.42 -2.61 -6.40
CA GLY A 148 6.71 -1.90 -6.31
C GLY A 148 6.62 -0.39 -6.07
N VAL A 149 5.44 0.14 -5.77
CA VAL A 149 5.28 1.58 -5.51
C VAL A 149 5.95 1.97 -4.19
N VAL A 150 6.67 3.09 -4.19
CA VAL A 150 7.28 3.68 -2.98
C VAL A 150 6.64 5.03 -2.70
N VAL A 151 6.18 5.24 -1.47
CA VAL A 151 5.51 6.48 -1.06
C VAL A 151 6.27 7.16 0.07
N GLY A 152 6.83 8.32 -0.23
CA GLY A 152 7.59 9.16 0.69
C GLY A 152 6.79 9.65 1.89
N ALA A 153 7.52 10.05 2.94
CA ALA A 153 6.94 10.47 4.21
C ALA A 153 5.90 11.57 4.05
N GLY A 154 4.81 11.50 4.79
CA GLY A 154 3.79 12.55 4.83
C GLY A 154 2.93 12.69 3.56
N ALA A 155 3.17 11.92 2.49
CA ALA A 155 2.40 12.05 1.25
C ALA A 155 0.90 11.74 1.43
N LYS A 156 0.05 12.40 0.65
CA LYS A 156 -1.40 12.22 0.66
C LYS A 156 -1.87 11.80 -0.73
N ILE A 157 -2.41 10.59 -0.85
CA ILE A 157 -2.96 10.06 -2.10
C ILE A 157 -4.47 9.96 -1.90
N LEU A 158 -5.22 10.79 -2.63
CA LEU A 158 -6.63 11.07 -2.30
C LEU A 158 -7.57 10.74 -3.45
N GLY A 159 -8.53 9.86 -3.18
CA GLY A 159 -9.57 9.43 -4.12
C GLY A 159 -9.26 8.08 -4.76
N PRO A 160 -10.14 7.60 -5.65
CA PRO A 160 -9.93 6.37 -6.40
C PRO A 160 -8.94 6.60 -7.56
N VAL A 161 -7.74 7.05 -7.23
CA VAL A 161 -6.64 7.28 -8.17
C VAL A 161 -5.72 6.07 -8.21
N GLU A 162 -5.08 5.87 -9.35
CA GLU A 162 -4.11 4.79 -9.57
C GLU A 162 -2.67 5.31 -9.58
N VAL A 163 -1.79 4.65 -8.83
CA VAL A 163 -0.34 4.87 -8.89
C VAL A 163 0.30 3.67 -9.56
N GLY A 164 0.80 3.86 -10.78
CA GLY A 164 1.34 2.81 -11.63
C GLY A 164 2.51 2.05 -10.99
N ALA A 165 2.75 0.83 -11.49
CA ALA A 165 3.76 -0.07 -10.94
C ALA A 165 5.16 0.57 -11.01
N GLY A 166 5.99 0.29 -10.00
CA GLY A 166 7.35 0.83 -9.91
C GLY A 166 7.42 2.35 -9.73
N SER A 167 6.31 3.06 -9.53
CA SER A 167 6.32 4.52 -9.36
C SER A 167 6.77 4.94 -7.95
N ALA A 168 7.35 6.14 -7.84
CA ALA A 168 7.67 6.78 -6.57
C ALA A 168 6.82 8.04 -6.36
N VAL A 169 6.41 8.27 -5.12
CA VAL A 169 5.73 9.50 -4.68
C VAL A 169 6.65 10.23 -3.70
N GLY A 170 6.96 11.50 -3.97
CA GLY A 170 7.81 12.31 -3.10
C GLY A 170 7.20 12.59 -1.73
N ALA A 171 8.03 12.96 -0.75
CA ALA A 171 7.54 13.32 0.58
C ALA A 171 6.58 14.52 0.50
N ASN A 172 5.57 14.52 1.36
CA ASN A 172 4.52 15.55 1.44
C ASN A 172 3.76 15.84 0.13
N ALA A 173 3.96 15.04 -0.93
CA ALA A 173 3.23 15.21 -2.19
C ALA A 173 1.74 14.92 -2.01
N VAL A 174 0.90 15.64 -2.78
CA VAL A 174 -0.56 15.45 -2.77
C VAL A 174 -1.02 14.93 -4.12
N VAL A 175 -1.19 13.61 -4.22
CA VAL A 175 -1.58 12.92 -5.45
C VAL A 175 -3.10 12.84 -5.54
N VAL A 176 -3.65 13.50 -6.56
CA VAL A 176 -5.10 13.59 -6.82
C VAL A 176 -5.49 13.19 -8.24
N LYS A 177 -4.52 12.71 -9.02
CA LYS A 177 -4.67 12.20 -10.40
C LYS A 177 -3.83 10.95 -10.55
N ASP A 178 -4.20 10.11 -11.51
CA ASP A 178 -3.47 8.89 -11.81
C ASP A 178 -2.05 9.18 -12.30
N THR A 179 -1.15 8.23 -12.06
CA THR A 179 0.22 8.25 -12.56
C THR A 179 0.49 6.96 -13.33
N PRO A 180 1.20 7.02 -14.47
CA PRO A 180 1.59 5.82 -15.20
C PRO A 180 2.61 5.00 -14.40
N ALA A 181 2.94 3.81 -14.89
CA ALA A 181 4.05 3.02 -14.36
C ALA A 181 5.38 3.77 -14.54
N ASP A 182 6.35 3.44 -13.68
CA ASP A 182 7.70 4.01 -13.68
C ASP A 182 7.73 5.55 -13.65
N ALA A 183 6.84 6.15 -12.88
CA ALA A 183 6.74 7.59 -12.71
C ALA A 183 7.32 8.06 -11.36
N ILE A 184 7.68 9.34 -11.29
CA ILE A 184 8.02 10.04 -10.05
C ILE A 184 7.02 11.20 -9.92
N ALA A 185 6.18 11.15 -8.89
CA ALA A 185 5.12 12.11 -8.63
C ALA A 185 5.42 12.99 -7.40
N THR A 186 5.45 14.31 -7.58
CA THR A 186 5.96 15.25 -6.57
C THR A 186 5.17 16.56 -6.56
N GLY A 187 5.12 17.24 -5.42
CA GLY A 187 4.49 18.56 -5.27
C GLY A 187 3.02 18.54 -4.82
N ILE A 188 2.44 19.73 -4.72
CA ILE A 188 1.07 19.96 -4.21
C ILE A 188 0.34 20.94 -5.16
N PRO A 189 -0.65 20.48 -5.96
CA PRO A 189 -0.94 19.06 -6.26
C PRO A 189 0.23 18.42 -7.02
N ALA A 190 0.36 17.10 -6.89
CA ALA A 190 1.46 16.38 -7.51
C ALA A 190 1.39 16.43 -9.04
N THR A 191 2.53 16.71 -9.67
CA THR A 191 2.79 16.45 -11.09
C THR A 191 3.76 15.27 -11.19
N TYR A 192 3.83 14.62 -12.35
CA TYR A 192 4.73 13.48 -12.55
C TYR A 192 5.68 13.69 -13.72
N ARG A 193 6.84 13.04 -13.61
CA ARG A 193 7.75 12.74 -14.74
C ARG A 193 7.98 11.23 -14.82
N LEU A 194 8.38 10.74 -15.99
CA LEU A 194 8.83 9.34 -16.11
C LEU A 194 10.25 9.19 -15.56
N ARG A 195 10.56 7.98 -15.08
CA ARG A 195 11.91 7.55 -14.73
C ARG A 195 12.76 7.48 -16.00
N SER A 196 13.97 8.02 -15.92
CA SER A 196 14.83 8.40 -17.04
C SER A 196 16.04 7.49 -17.24
N CYS A 197 16.46 6.74 -16.22
CA CYS A 197 17.59 5.82 -16.33
C CYS A 197 17.33 4.49 -15.59
N GLU A 198 18.14 3.46 -15.87
CA GLU A 198 17.98 2.14 -15.24
C GLU A 198 18.20 2.17 -13.72
N LYS A 199 19.07 3.06 -13.22
CA LYS A 199 19.17 3.30 -11.77
C LYS A 199 17.83 3.76 -11.21
N GLU A 200 17.21 4.74 -11.86
CA GLU A 200 15.85 5.23 -11.56
C GLU A 200 14.78 4.15 -11.58
N LYS A 201 14.99 2.99 -12.23
CA LYS A 201 14.02 1.90 -12.32
C LYS A 201 14.32 0.72 -11.40
N ALA A 202 15.46 0.72 -10.72
CA ALA A 202 15.77 -0.36 -9.81
C ALA A 202 14.71 -0.45 -8.70
N PRO A 203 14.31 -1.66 -8.28
CA PRO A 203 13.36 -1.81 -7.18
C PRO A 203 13.95 -1.21 -5.91
N LEU A 204 13.12 -0.54 -5.10
CA LEU A 204 13.44 -0.25 -3.70
C LEU A 204 14.64 0.67 -3.48
N VAL A 205 15.02 1.40 -4.50
CA VAL A 205 16.11 2.34 -4.39
C VAL A 205 15.72 3.47 -3.45
N ASP A 206 16.70 3.87 -2.65
CA ASP A 206 16.63 5.02 -1.76
C ASP A 206 16.07 6.20 -2.56
N PRO A 207 14.95 6.80 -2.13
CA PRO A 207 14.41 7.96 -2.79
C PRO A 207 15.44 9.11 -2.99
N ALA A 208 16.49 9.16 -2.16
CA ALA A 208 17.64 10.07 -2.31
C ALA A 208 18.44 9.85 -3.62
N GLU A 209 18.37 8.68 -4.26
CA GLU A 209 19.07 8.39 -5.51
C GLU A 209 18.32 8.91 -6.76
N TYR A 210 17.04 9.31 -6.64
CA TYR A 210 16.18 9.65 -7.78
C TYR A 210 15.79 11.12 -7.88
N VAL A 211 15.90 11.83 -6.77
CA VAL A 211 15.39 13.18 -6.60
C VAL A 211 16.30 13.90 -5.60
N ASP A 212 16.56 15.19 -5.84
CA ASP A 212 17.30 16.08 -4.94
C ASP A 212 16.99 15.76 -3.46
N PRO A 213 18.01 15.51 -2.61
CA PRO A 213 17.87 15.17 -1.19
C PRO A 213 16.91 16.09 -0.42
N ALA A 214 16.69 17.32 -0.89
CA ALA A 214 15.76 18.29 -0.31
C ALA A 214 14.26 17.88 -0.37
N MET A 215 13.89 16.82 -1.10
CA MET A 215 12.49 16.38 -1.25
C MET A 215 12.05 15.31 -0.24
N TYR A 216 12.89 14.95 0.74
CA TYR A 216 12.62 13.88 1.72
C TYR A 216 12.76 14.29 3.20
N ILE A 217 12.89 15.59 3.49
CA ILE A 217 12.83 16.15 4.86
C ILE A 217 11.46 16.76 5.18
#